data_AF-A0A2E9WEY1-F1
#
_entry.id   AF-A0A2E9WEY1-F1
#
_cell.length_a   1.000
_cell.length_b   1.000
_cell.length_c   1.000
_cell.angle_alpha   90.00
_cell.angle_beta   90.00
_cell.angle_gamma   90.00
#
_symmetry.space_group_name_H-M   'P 1'
#
loop_
_entity.id
_entity.type
_entity.pdbx_description
1 polymer ?
#
loop_
_entity_poly.entity_id
_entity_poly.type
_entity_poly.pdbx_seq_one_letter_code
_entity_poly.pdbx_strand_id
1 'polypeptide(L)'
;MSAAGPLDEAAAREVEEQLTTTHRQQINRRIPIPLPRPDFWNAVSRLLQSIDLDLHEAVRKHGFDLRVQNLQRRQATIRRVASELARRRLVAMMQHASSQSLRSPSPASQTNELPSLDWSRHDPAEREFYTAMKEQMDRFKRAVDWASMQNGLPAEAASSRPAAAGLAPRGTTQLDAFTEGEGLTGSPPPALAFEDSEPSALHDSQMDEEERLLSERLDDWSEEDYLFDGPEPASRATKEGRHSAALELAPASAGEPTPGVEPVQETPPADASLSRVRILASMEDPILGPSGEEIMLSSGDVHMLTPDVASILIASGVAEAADL
;
A
#
# COMPACT_ATOMS: atom_id res chain seq x y z
N MET A 1 33.91 -2.73 -15.14
CA MET A 1 34.96 -3.02 -16.14
C MET A 1 35.23 -4.52 -16.15
N SER A 2 34.92 -5.17 -17.27
CA SER A 2 35.59 -6.38 -17.77
C SER A 2 35.10 -6.57 -19.19
N ALA A 3 35.96 -6.26 -20.16
CA ALA A 3 35.74 -6.50 -21.58
C ALA A 3 35.89 -8.00 -21.84
N ALA A 4 34.86 -8.77 -21.51
CA ALA A 4 34.75 -10.15 -21.97
C ALA A 4 34.31 -10.13 -23.43
N GLY A 5 35.02 -10.89 -24.27
CA GLY A 5 34.77 -10.98 -25.71
C GLY A 5 33.37 -11.46 -26.07
N PRO A 6 33.03 -11.46 -27.37
CA PRO A 6 31.72 -11.89 -27.85
C PRO A 6 31.38 -13.28 -27.31
N LEU A 7 30.17 -13.43 -26.76
CA LEU A 7 29.68 -14.72 -26.27
C LEU A 7 29.52 -15.69 -27.43
N ASP A 8 29.83 -16.97 -27.18
CA ASP A 8 29.51 -18.04 -28.12
C ASP A 8 27.98 -18.13 -28.32
N GLU A 9 27.53 -18.52 -29.51
CA GLU A 9 26.11 -18.57 -29.88
C GLU A 9 25.32 -19.53 -28.97
N ALA A 10 25.94 -20.64 -28.54
CA ALA A 10 25.34 -21.56 -27.57
C ALA A 10 25.17 -20.90 -26.19
N ALA A 11 26.19 -20.18 -25.72
CA ALA A 11 26.14 -19.46 -24.45
C ALA A 11 25.13 -18.30 -24.49
N ALA A 12 25.00 -17.62 -25.64
CA ALA A 12 24.01 -16.55 -25.83
C ALA A 12 22.57 -17.07 -25.70
N ARG A 13 22.27 -18.24 -26.27
CA ARG A 13 20.95 -18.88 -26.14
C ARG A 13 20.66 -19.34 -24.72
N GLU A 14 21.66 -19.89 -24.03
CA GLU A 14 21.50 -20.31 -22.64
C GLU A 14 21.16 -19.12 -21.72
N VAL A 15 21.83 -17.97 -21.91
CA VAL A 15 21.53 -16.75 -21.14
C VAL A 15 20.13 -16.21 -21.44
N GLU A 16 19.70 -16.27 -22.71
CA GLU A 16 18.33 -15.88 -23.10
C GLU A 16 17.26 -16.79 -22.48
N GLU A 17 17.51 -18.10 -22.46
CA GLU A 17 16.61 -19.07 -21.81
C GLU A 17 16.54 -18.84 -20.29
N GLN A 18 17.69 -18.57 -19.65
CA GLN A 18 17.74 -18.22 -18.24
C GLN A 18 16.96 -16.93 -17.95
N LEU A 19 17.11 -15.91 -18.79
CA LEU A 19 16.37 -14.64 -18.65
C LEU A 19 14.86 -14.85 -18.76
N THR A 20 14.40 -15.57 -19.78
CA THR A 20 12.96 -15.80 -19.98
C THR A 20 12.38 -16.72 -18.90
N THR A 21 13.12 -17.74 -18.47
CA THR A 21 12.71 -18.66 -17.40
C THR A 21 12.60 -17.92 -16.06
N THR A 22 13.63 -17.15 -15.69
CA THR A 22 13.60 -16.35 -14.44
C THR A 22 12.50 -15.30 -14.46
N HIS A 23 12.28 -14.65 -15.60
CA HIS A 23 11.16 -13.73 -15.77
C HIS A 23 9.82 -14.42 -15.52
N ARG A 24 9.57 -15.57 -16.15
CA ARG A 24 8.32 -16.33 -15.96
C ARG A 24 8.11 -16.75 -14.51
N GLN A 25 9.17 -17.16 -13.83
CA GLN A 25 9.08 -17.52 -12.41
C GLN A 25 8.73 -16.29 -11.55
N GLN A 26 9.31 -15.11 -11.85
CA GLN A 26 9.13 -13.89 -11.06
C GLN A 26 7.72 -13.30 -11.17
N ILE A 27 7.02 -13.49 -12.29
CA ILE A 27 5.69 -12.89 -12.55
C ILE A 27 4.71 -13.14 -11.40
N ASN A 28 4.71 -14.35 -10.84
CA ASN A 28 3.73 -14.77 -9.83
C ASN A 28 4.26 -14.69 -8.39
N ARG A 29 5.48 -14.19 -8.16
CA ARG A 29 6.13 -14.20 -6.85
C ARG A 29 6.27 -12.78 -6.29
N ARG A 30 5.84 -12.62 -5.04
CA ARG A 30 6.00 -11.36 -4.26
C ARG A 30 7.37 -11.22 -3.60
N ILE A 31 8.17 -12.28 -3.62
CA ILE A 31 9.55 -12.30 -3.11
C ILE A 31 10.49 -12.34 -4.33
N PRO A 32 11.62 -11.60 -4.31
CA PRO A 32 12.62 -11.67 -5.36
C PRO A 32 13.18 -13.09 -5.50
N ILE A 33 13.15 -13.64 -6.70
CA ILE A 33 13.67 -14.98 -6.97
C ILE A 33 15.20 -14.93 -6.99
N PRO A 34 15.90 -15.95 -6.47
CA PRO A 34 17.36 -16.02 -6.60
C PRO A 34 17.77 -16.05 -8.07
N LEU A 35 18.83 -15.33 -8.42
CA LEU A 35 19.36 -15.35 -9.78
C LEU A 35 20.08 -16.69 -10.03
N PRO A 36 20.02 -17.24 -11.27
CA PRO A 36 20.74 -18.47 -11.61
C PRO A 36 22.25 -18.32 -11.55
N ARG A 37 22.75 -17.09 -11.74
CA ARG A 37 24.17 -16.74 -11.80
C ARG A 37 24.41 -15.44 -11.02
N PRO A 38 25.57 -15.29 -10.36
CA PRO A 38 25.93 -14.05 -9.67
C PRO A 38 26.23 -12.90 -10.64
N ASP A 39 26.65 -13.19 -11.87
CA ASP A 39 26.95 -12.21 -12.92
C ASP A 39 25.81 -12.07 -13.95
N PHE A 40 24.57 -12.40 -13.55
CA PHE A 40 23.41 -12.48 -14.45
C PHE A 40 23.20 -11.22 -15.30
N TRP A 41 23.17 -10.04 -14.68
CA TRP A 41 22.95 -8.78 -15.42
C TRP A 41 24.11 -8.47 -16.37
N ASN A 42 25.35 -8.80 -15.99
CA ASN A 42 26.51 -8.69 -16.86
C ASN A 42 26.45 -9.67 -18.04
N ALA A 43 25.90 -10.87 -17.84
CA ALA A 43 25.67 -11.83 -18.91
C ALA A 43 24.58 -11.35 -19.90
N VAL A 44 23.48 -10.80 -19.39
CA VAL A 44 22.41 -10.20 -20.22
C VAL A 44 22.95 -8.99 -21.01
N SER A 45 23.79 -8.16 -20.41
CA SER A 45 24.43 -7.03 -21.11
C SER A 45 25.33 -7.53 -22.25
N ARG A 46 26.15 -8.56 -22.00
CA ARG A 46 26.99 -9.20 -23.03
C ARG A 46 26.17 -9.83 -24.15
N LEU A 47 25.03 -10.46 -23.84
CA LEU A 47 24.08 -10.99 -24.83
C LEU A 47 23.51 -9.88 -25.72
N LEU A 48 23.10 -8.75 -25.14
CA LEU A 48 22.60 -7.62 -25.94
C LEU A 48 23.70 -7.06 -26.85
N GLN A 49 24.94 -6.93 -26.34
CA GLN A 49 26.08 -6.48 -27.12
C GLN A 49 26.44 -7.45 -28.26
N SER A 50 26.36 -8.77 -28.04
CA SER A 50 26.60 -9.75 -29.11
C SER A 50 25.54 -9.64 -30.20
N ILE A 51 24.26 -9.46 -29.84
CA ILE A 51 23.18 -9.24 -30.80
C ILE A 51 23.36 -7.91 -31.57
N ASP A 52 23.82 -6.84 -30.89
CA ASP A 52 24.15 -5.56 -31.53
C ASP A 52 25.28 -5.71 -32.57
N LEU A 53 26.32 -6.49 -32.25
CA LEU A 53 27.40 -6.79 -33.18
C LEU A 53 26.91 -7.59 -34.39
N ASP A 54 26.13 -8.64 -34.15
CA ASP A 54 25.53 -9.47 -35.21
C ASP A 54 24.59 -8.67 -36.11
N LEU A 55 23.84 -7.74 -35.52
CA LEU A 55 22.96 -6.82 -36.23
C LEU A 55 23.77 -5.91 -37.16
N HIS A 56 24.83 -5.26 -36.65
CA HIS A 56 25.70 -4.42 -37.46
C HIS A 56 26.42 -5.21 -38.56
N GLU A 57 26.82 -6.45 -38.29
CA GLU A 57 27.41 -7.33 -39.30
C GLU A 57 26.41 -7.72 -40.40
N ALA A 58 25.19 -8.10 -40.01
CA ALA A 58 24.14 -8.46 -40.95
C ALA A 58 23.74 -7.27 -41.84
N VAL A 59 23.63 -6.06 -41.27
CA VAL A 59 23.35 -4.83 -42.02
C VAL A 59 24.48 -4.51 -43.01
N ARG A 60 25.75 -4.68 -42.62
CA ARG A 60 26.90 -4.43 -43.51
C ARG A 60 26.98 -5.43 -44.68
N LYS A 61 26.67 -6.71 -44.43
CA LYS A 61 26.80 -7.78 -45.44
C LYS A 61 25.61 -7.88 -46.39
N HIS A 62 24.39 -7.76 -45.86
CA HIS A 62 23.16 -8.11 -46.58
C HIS A 62 22.16 -6.94 -46.70
N GLY A 63 22.46 -5.78 -46.11
CA GLY A 63 21.52 -4.66 -46.05
C GLY A 63 20.32 -4.95 -45.13
N PHE A 64 19.17 -4.35 -45.41
CA PHE A 64 17.94 -4.52 -44.62
C PHE A 64 17.16 -5.78 -45.05
N ASP A 65 17.66 -6.95 -44.65
CA ASP A 65 17.08 -8.26 -44.95
C ASP A 65 16.22 -8.80 -43.78
N LEU A 66 15.47 -9.89 -44.00
CA LEU A 66 14.67 -10.60 -43.00
C LEU A 66 15.52 -11.01 -41.78
N ARG A 67 16.80 -11.36 -41.97
CA ARG A 67 17.72 -11.65 -40.87
C ARG A 67 17.88 -10.46 -39.92
N VAL A 68 18.02 -9.25 -40.47
CA VAL A 68 18.15 -8.01 -39.68
C VAL A 68 16.86 -7.75 -38.91
N GLN A 69 15.69 -7.89 -39.56
CA GLN A 69 14.40 -7.73 -38.88
C GLN A 69 14.21 -8.73 -37.74
N ASN A 70 14.60 -10.00 -37.94
CA ASN A 70 14.53 -11.03 -36.91
C ASN A 70 15.45 -10.73 -35.72
N LEU A 71 16.70 -10.28 -35.98
CA LEU A 71 17.62 -9.86 -34.93
C LEU A 71 17.11 -8.63 -34.16
N GLN A 72 16.55 -7.64 -34.86
CA GLN A 72 15.92 -6.46 -34.23
C GLN A 72 14.75 -6.86 -33.32
N ARG A 73 13.86 -7.75 -33.80
CA ARG A 73 12.73 -8.24 -33.00
C ARG A 73 13.18 -9.02 -31.77
N ARG A 74 14.19 -9.90 -31.93
CA ARG A 74 14.80 -10.63 -30.82
C ARG A 74 15.40 -9.67 -29.80
N GLN A 75 16.17 -8.68 -30.25
CA GLN A 75 16.76 -7.67 -29.38
C GLN A 75 15.72 -6.87 -28.59
N ALA A 76 14.67 -6.38 -29.27
CA ALA A 76 13.58 -5.64 -28.63
C ALA A 76 12.87 -6.49 -27.57
N THR A 77 12.69 -7.78 -27.85
CA THR A 77 12.06 -8.74 -26.92
C THR A 77 12.93 -8.95 -25.68
N ILE A 78 14.24 -9.19 -25.85
CA ILE A 78 15.18 -9.36 -24.73
C ILE A 78 15.25 -8.08 -23.88
N ARG A 79 15.35 -6.90 -24.50
CA ARG A 79 15.32 -5.61 -23.79
C ARG A 79 14.04 -5.45 -22.98
N ARG A 80 12.88 -5.78 -23.55
CA ARG A 80 11.59 -5.73 -22.84
C ARG A 80 11.56 -6.67 -21.65
N VAL A 81 11.94 -7.94 -21.84
CA VAL A 81 11.93 -8.96 -20.78
C VAL A 81 12.90 -8.61 -19.65
N ALA A 82 14.09 -8.10 -19.99
CA ALA A 82 15.08 -7.65 -19.00
C ALA A 82 14.54 -6.49 -18.15
N SER A 83 13.96 -5.47 -18.78
CA SER A 83 13.34 -4.33 -18.07
C SER A 83 12.16 -4.75 -17.20
N GLU A 84 11.31 -5.65 -17.71
CA GLU A 84 10.17 -6.17 -16.97
C GLU A 84 10.61 -7.00 -15.75
N LEU A 85 11.62 -7.86 -15.91
CA LEU A 85 12.22 -8.62 -14.83
C LEU A 85 12.81 -7.68 -13.77
N ALA A 86 13.61 -6.70 -14.17
CA ALA A 86 14.20 -5.72 -13.26
C ALA A 86 13.12 -4.98 -12.46
N ARG A 87 12.07 -4.48 -13.13
CA ARG A 87 10.95 -3.79 -12.48
C ARG A 87 10.27 -4.69 -11.44
N ARG A 88 9.91 -5.91 -11.80
CA ARG A 88 9.22 -6.84 -10.89
C ARG A 88 10.09 -7.22 -9.69
N ARG A 89 11.39 -7.40 -9.89
CA ARG A 89 12.34 -7.67 -8.80
C ARG A 89 12.44 -6.49 -7.83
N LEU A 90 12.53 -5.26 -8.34
CA LEU A 90 12.55 -4.05 -7.50
C LEU A 90 11.25 -3.89 -6.71
N VAL A 91 10.10 -4.13 -7.33
CA VAL A 91 8.80 -4.11 -6.65
C VAL A 91 8.74 -5.20 -5.56
N ALA A 92 9.18 -6.41 -5.85
CA ALA A 92 9.23 -7.49 -4.87
C ALA A 92 10.19 -7.19 -3.71
N MET A 93 11.36 -6.59 -3.99
CA MET A 93 12.30 -6.12 -2.96
C MET A 93 11.67 -5.03 -2.09
N MET A 94 10.92 -4.11 -2.69
CA MET A 94 10.22 -3.05 -1.97
C MET A 94 9.10 -3.58 -1.10
N GLN A 95 8.28 -4.50 -1.63
CA GLN A 95 7.24 -5.17 -0.86
C GLN A 95 7.84 -5.95 0.31
N HIS A 96 8.96 -6.63 0.09
CA HIS A 96 9.68 -7.31 1.16
C HIS A 96 10.24 -6.33 2.20
N ALA A 97 10.88 -5.22 1.77
CA ALA A 97 11.42 -4.22 2.68
C ALA A 97 10.33 -3.52 3.50
N SER A 98 9.23 -3.12 2.88
CA SER A 98 8.11 -2.47 3.55
C SER A 98 7.42 -3.41 4.52
N SER A 99 7.15 -4.65 4.11
CA SER A 99 6.55 -5.66 4.98
C SER A 99 7.50 -6.14 6.08
N GLN A 100 8.82 -6.09 5.89
CA GLN A 100 9.77 -6.39 6.96
C GLN A 100 9.90 -5.21 7.94
N SER A 101 9.85 -3.97 7.45
CA SER A 101 10.12 -2.78 8.26
C SER A 101 8.87 -2.30 9.01
N LEU A 102 7.68 -2.27 8.40
CA LEU A 102 6.47 -1.69 8.99
C LEU A 102 5.65 -2.67 9.85
N ARG A 103 6.14 -3.90 10.06
CA ARG A 103 5.47 -4.84 10.96
C ARG A 103 5.52 -4.36 12.40
N SER A 104 4.40 -4.53 13.12
CA SER A 104 4.31 -4.23 14.54
C SER A 104 5.10 -5.27 15.35
N PRO A 105 5.87 -4.86 16.37
CA PRO A 105 6.56 -5.75 17.29
C PRO A 105 5.57 -6.37 18.29
N SER A 106 4.52 -7.03 17.81
CA SER A 106 3.66 -7.83 18.69
C SER A 106 4.38 -9.14 19.02
N PRO A 107 4.40 -9.59 20.29
CA PRO A 107 5.00 -10.87 20.68
C PRO A 107 4.35 -12.07 19.95
N ALA A 108 3.10 -11.94 19.50
CA ALA A 108 2.42 -12.94 18.67
C ALA A 108 2.84 -12.94 17.19
N SER A 109 3.55 -11.91 16.70
CA SER A 109 4.03 -11.80 15.32
C SER A 109 5.46 -12.29 15.09
N GLN A 110 6.23 -12.60 16.16
CA GLN A 110 7.62 -13.08 16.04
C GLN A 110 7.74 -14.40 15.27
N THR A 111 6.68 -15.21 15.25
CA THR A 111 6.65 -16.50 14.52
C THR A 111 6.48 -16.34 13.00
N ASN A 112 6.16 -15.13 12.52
CA ASN A 112 5.92 -14.81 11.10
C ASN A 112 6.91 -13.78 10.55
N GLU A 113 8.16 -13.77 11.04
CA GLU A 113 9.22 -12.97 10.43
C GLU A 113 9.49 -13.46 9.01
N LEU A 114 9.42 -12.55 8.03
CA LEU A 114 9.80 -12.88 6.66
C LEU A 114 11.29 -13.24 6.64
N PRO A 115 11.67 -14.38 6.04
CA PRO A 115 13.07 -14.78 5.94
C PRO A 115 13.91 -13.66 5.32
N SER A 116 15.06 -13.36 5.93
CA SER A 116 16.02 -12.43 5.34
C SER A 116 16.43 -12.91 3.94
N LEU A 117 16.51 -12.00 2.97
CA LEU A 117 16.99 -12.34 1.63
C LEU A 117 18.42 -12.88 1.67
N ASP A 118 18.63 -14.00 0.97
CA ASP A 118 19.96 -14.57 0.75
C ASP A 118 20.69 -13.79 -0.35
N TRP A 119 21.47 -12.79 0.07
CA TRP A 119 22.23 -11.92 -0.84
C TRP A 119 23.35 -12.64 -1.61
N SER A 120 23.72 -13.86 -1.24
CA SER A 120 24.74 -14.62 -2.00
C SER A 120 24.25 -15.00 -3.41
N ARG A 121 22.93 -15.04 -3.61
CA ARG A 121 22.27 -15.41 -4.87
C ARG A 121 21.69 -14.21 -5.63
N HIS A 122 21.99 -13.00 -5.18
CA HIS A 122 21.50 -11.76 -5.77
C HIS A 122 22.66 -10.91 -6.28
N ASP A 123 22.35 -9.95 -7.13
CA ASP A 123 23.35 -9.06 -7.70
C ASP A 123 23.81 -8.02 -6.66
N PRO A 124 25.11 -7.66 -6.60
CA PRO A 124 25.61 -6.65 -5.67
C PRO A 124 24.94 -5.28 -5.85
N ALA A 125 24.55 -4.87 -7.06
CA ALA A 125 23.86 -3.60 -7.28
C ALA A 125 22.43 -3.62 -6.71
N GLU A 126 21.74 -4.76 -6.77
CA GLU A 126 20.42 -4.93 -6.13
C GLU A 126 20.53 -4.85 -4.61
N ARG A 127 21.60 -5.39 -4.04
CA ARG A 127 21.89 -5.29 -2.60
C ARG A 127 22.08 -3.84 -2.16
N GLU A 128 22.86 -3.07 -2.91
CA GLU A 128 23.08 -1.65 -2.62
C GLU A 128 21.78 -0.85 -2.68
N PHE A 129 20.96 -1.09 -3.71
CA PHE A 129 19.63 -0.48 -3.82
C PHE A 129 18.73 -0.85 -2.64
N TYR A 130 18.71 -2.11 -2.22
CA TYR A 130 17.92 -2.55 -1.08
C TYR A 130 18.39 -1.94 0.24
N THR A 131 19.71 -1.82 0.45
CA THR A 131 20.25 -1.14 1.64
C THR A 131 19.85 0.34 1.66
N ALA A 132 19.92 1.03 0.52
CA ALA A 132 19.47 2.41 0.42
C ALA A 132 17.96 2.54 0.70
N MET A 133 17.14 1.61 0.20
CA MET A 133 15.70 1.58 0.49
C MET A 133 15.40 1.38 1.98
N LYS A 134 16.15 0.50 2.66
CA LYS A 134 16.03 0.32 4.12
C LYS A 134 16.32 1.63 4.86
N GLU A 135 17.39 2.33 4.48
CA GLU A 135 17.69 3.63 5.08
C GLU A 135 16.58 4.66 4.84
N GLN A 136 16.00 4.71 3.64
CA GLN A 136 14.88 5.62 3.35
C GLN A 136 13.65 5.27 4.19
N MET A 137 13.35 3.99 4.38
CA MET A 137 12.26 3.55 5.25
C MET A 137 12.51 3.96 6.71
N ASP A 138 13.74 3.85 7.20
CA ASP A 138 14.09 4.27 8.55
C ASP A 138 14.02 5.80 8.73
N ARG A 139 14.39 6.56 7.68
CA ARG A 139 14.20 8.01 7.64
C ARG A 139 12.71 8.36 7.70
N PHE A 140 11.88 7.67 6.92
CA PHE A 140 10.41 7.84 6.95
C PHE A 140 9.83 7.55 8.33
N LYS A 141 10.21 6.42 8.94
CA LYS A 141 9.76 6.06 10.30
C LYS A 141 10.10 7.11 11.34
N ARG A 142 11.30 7.69 11.27
CA ARG A 142 11.73 8.77 12.17
C ARG A 142 10.96 10.07 11.92
N ALA A 143 10.71 10.41 10.66
CA ALA A 143 9.98 11.63 10.31
C ALA A 143 8.51 11.60 10.75
N VAL A 144 7.88 10.43 10.72
CA VAL A 144 6.47 10.22 11.09
C VAL A 144 6.30 9.85 12.57
N ASP A 145 7.40 9.71 13.32
CA ASP A 145 7.41 9.15 14.67
C ASP A 145 6.62 7.83 14.77
N TRP A 146 6.92 6.93 13.84
CA TRP A 146 6.25 5.63 13.72
C TRP A 146 6.34 4.80 15.01
N ALA A 147 7.42 4.97 15.78
CA ALA A 147 7.62 4.28 17.05
C ALA A 147 6.58 4.72 18.10
N SER A 148 6.31 6.03 18.22
CA SER A 148 5.23 6.53 19.09
C SER A 148 3.85 6.06 18.60
N MET A 149 3.64 5.95 17.28
CA MET A 149 2.37 5.45 16.73
C MET A 149 2.12 3.97 17.03
N GLN A 150 3.15 3.12 16.96
CA GLN A 150 3.00 1.68 17.20
C GLN A 150 3.03 1.31 18.69
N ASN A 151 3.85 1.99 19.49
CA ASN A 151 4.06 1.65 20.90
C ASN A 151 3.21 2.51 21.86
N GLY A 152 2.49 3.50 21.32
CA GLY A 152 1.80 4.52 22.12
C GLY A 152 2.78 5.50 22.77
N LEU A 153 2.24 6.48 23.50
CA LEU A 153 3.06 7.34 24.35
C LEU A 153 3.74 6.46 25.41
N PRO A 154 5.08 6.49 25.54
CA PRO A 154 5.74 5.76 26.61
C PRO A 154 5.16 6.23 27.95
N ALA A 155 4.87 5.32 28.86
CA ALA A 155 4.21 5.64 30.14
C ALA A 155 4.90 6.80 30.89
N GLU A 156 6.22 6.97 30.73
CA GLU A 156 6.99 8.08 31.30
C GLU A 156 6.66 9.46 30.69
N ALA A 157 6.24 9.52 29.41
CA ALA A 157 5.73 10.74 28.77
C ALA A 157 4.31 11.10 29.26
N ALA A 158 3.50 10.10 29.62
CA ALA A 158 2.22 10.33 30.29
C ALA A 158 2.42 10.84 31.73
N SER A 159 3.43 10.34 32.43
CA SER A 159 3.79 10.77 33.80
C SER A 159 4.47 12.15 33.86
N SER A 160 5.14 12.58 32.78
CA SER A 160 5.78 13.90 32.69
C SER A 160 4.87 14.99 32.13
N ARG A 161 3.62 14.67 31.78
CA ARG A 161 2.59 15.69 31.61
C ARG A 161 2.45 16.38 32.97
N PRO A 162 2.66 17.71 33.07
CA PRO A 162 2.53 18.38 34.35
C PRO A 162 1.11 18.11 34.86
N ALA A 163 1.00 17.34 35.95
CA ALA A 163 -0.26 17.14 36.66
C ALA A 163 -0.83 18.54 36.85
N ALA A 164 -2.01 18.80 36.28
CA ALA A 164 -2.59 20.13 36.05
C ALA A 164 -2.35 21.14 37.19
N ALA A 165 -1.13 21.70 37.25
CA ALA A 165 -0.68 22.57 38.33
C ALA A 165 -1.24 23.99 38.19
N GLY A 166 -2.07 24.20 37.16
CA GLY A 166 -2.85 25.41 36.93
C GLY A 166 -4.34 25.27 37.23
N LEU A 167 -4.84 24.08 37.63
CA LEU A 167 -6.13 24.03 38.31
C LEU A 167 -5.88 24.34 39.79
N ALA A 168 -6.66 25.27 40.32
CA ALA A 168 -6.51 25.87 41.65
C ALA A 168 -6.08 24.87 42.73
N PRO A 169 -5.31 25.31 43.76
CA PRO A 169 -4.96 24.49 44.92
C PRO A 169 -6.21 23.76 45.41
N ARG A 170 -6.09 22.46 45.70
CA ARG A 170 -7.24 21.65 46.12
C ARG A 170 -7.92 22.30 47.33
N GLY A 171 -9.10 22.85 47.08
CA GLY A 171 -9.84 23.71 48.00
C GLY A 171 -10.65 24.73 47.22
N THR A 172 -11.80 25.15 47.74
CA THR A 172 -12.60 26.20 47.13
C THR A 172 -11.87 27.53 47.32
N THR A 173 -11.23 28.06 46.28
CA THR A 173 -10.74 29.45 46.32
C THR A 173 -11.98 30.35 46.43
N GLN A 174 -12.24 30.86 47.63
CA GLN A 174 -13.37 31.74 47.86
C GLN A 174 -13.22 33.02 47.03
N LEU A 175 -14.35 33.56 46.56
CA LEU A 175 -14.39 34.79 45.75
C LEU A 175 -13.78 36.00 46.49
N ASP A 176 -13.77 35.97 47.83
CA ASP A 176 -13.15 36.98 48.69
C ASP A 176 -11.61 37.04 48.56
N ALA A 177 -10.96 35.98 48.04
CA ALA A 177 -9.52 35.98 47.76
C ALA A 177 -9.13 36.88 46.58
N PHE A 178 -10.11 37.30 45.77
CA PHE A 178 -9.91 38.17 44.61
C PHE A 178 -10.22 39.64 44.91
N THR A 179 -10.57 39.99 46.15
CA THR A 179 -10.85 41.36 46.59
C THR A 179 -9.86 41.78 47.68
N GLU A 180 -9.14 42.89 47.47
CA GLU A 180 -8.31 43.51 48.50
C GLU A 180 -9.21 44.32 49.46
N GLY A 181 -9.78 43.67 50.48
CA GLY A 181 -10.65 44.35 51.46
C GLY A 181 -11.43 43.41 52.39
N GLU A 182 -12.27 44.00 53.25
CA GLU A 182 -13.23 43.28 54.10
C GLU A 182 -14.20 42.53 53.18
N GLY A 183 -14.18 41.19 53.23
CA GLY A 183 -14.79 40.29 52.23
C GLY A 183 -16.27 40.58 51.92
N LEU A 184 -16.74 40.11 50.78
CA LEU A 184 -18.04 40.46 50.17
C LEU A 184 -19.24 40.19 51.09
N THR A 185 -19.07 39.35 52.11
CA THR A 185 -20.14 38.91 53.02
C THR A 185 -20.04 39.49 54.44
N GLY A 186 -19.03 40.34 54.74
CA GLY A 186 -18.88 41.06 56.02
C GLY A 186 -18.87 40.18 57.28
N SER A 187 -18.76 38.86 57.12
CA SER A 187 -18.79 37.87 58.19
C SER A 187 -17.48 37.09 58.14
N PRO A 188 -16.84 36.82 59.28
CA PRO A 188 -15.66 35.97 59.29
C PRO A 188 -16.05 34.58 58.75
N PRO A 189 -15.22 33.97 57.89
CA PRO A 189 -15.52 32.67 57.32
C PRO A 189 -15.69 31.63 58.45
N PRO A 190 -16.66 30.70 58.33
CA PRO A 190 -16.81 29.61 59.28
C PRO A 190 -15.51 28.79 59.34
N ALA A 191 -15.11 28.39 60.55
CA ALA A 191 -13.87 27.65 60.76
C ALA A 191 -13.85 26.38 59.89
N LEU A 192 -12.82 26.28 59.04
CA LEU A 192 -12.59 25.08 58.24
C LEU A 192 -12.29 23.93 59.20
N ALA A 193 -13.21 22.99 59.32
CA ALA A 193 -12.93 21.70 59.93
C ALA A 193 -12.00 20.96 58.96
N PHE A 194 -10.72 20.86 59.33
CA PHE A 194 -9.79 19.99 58.60
C PHE A 194 -10.25 18.55 58.84
N GLU A 195 -10.70 17.86 57.79
CA GLU A 195 -10.80 16.40 57.82
C GLU A 195 -9.38 15.82 58.01
N ASP A 196 -9.32 14.77 58.82
CA ASP A 196 -8.09 14.14 59.34
C ASP A 196 -7.07 13.79 58.25
N SER A 197 -5.78 13.77 58.65
CA SER A 197 -4.61 13.53 57.78
C SER A 197 -4.45 12.10 57.27
N GLU A 198 -5.48 11.25 57.36
CA GLU A 198 -5.45 9.93 56.74
C GLU A 198 -6.36 9.93 55.51
N PRO A 199 -5.82 9.71 54.30
CA PRO A 199 -6.69 9.51 53.15
C PRO A 199 -7.51 8.25 53.41
N SER A 200 -8.82 8.41 53.62
CA SER A 200 -9.74 7.29 53.53
C SER A 200 -9.46 6.60 52.20
N ALA A 201 -9.00 5.35 52.22
CA ALA A 201 -8.68 4.60 51.02
C ALA A 201 -9.91 4.64 50.12
N LEU A 202 -9.84 5.45 49.06
CA LEU A 202 -10.88 5.52 48.05
C LEU A 202 -10.88 4.13 47.42
N HIS A 203 -11.98 3.40 47.62
CA HIS A 203 -12.26 2.21 46.83
C HIS A 203 -12.31 2.69 45.38
N ASP A 204 -11.43 2.17 44.51
CA ASP A 204 -11.42 2.48 43.08
C ASP A 204 -12.78 2.05 42.50
N SER A 205 -13.72 2.98 42.46
CA SER A 205 -15.03 2.82 41.83
C SER A 205 -14.99 3.25 40.36
N GLN A 206 -13.82 3.12 39.73
CA GLN A 206 -13.65 3.29 38.29
C GLN A 206 -13.46 1.91 37.66
N MET A 207 -14.47 1.05 37.76
CA MET A 207 -14.79 0.26 36.57
C MET A 207 -15.45 1.25 35.63
N ASP A 208 -14.79 1.53 34.51
CA ASP A 208 -15.39 2.30 33.45
C ASP A 208 -16.68 1.61 32.97
N GLU A 209 -17.57 2.37 32.34
CA GLU A 209 -18.87 1.84 31.90
C GLU A 209 -18.71 0.63 30.97
N GLU A 210 -17.53 0.49 30.33
CA GLU A 210 -17.14 -0.65 29.50
C GLU A 210 -16.78 -1.90 30.34
N GLU A 211 -15.97 -1.80 31.39
CA GLU A 211 -15.71 -2.93 32.31
C GLU A 211 -16.98 -3.42 33.02
N ARG A 212 -17.89 -2.50 33.37
CA ARG A 212 -19.19 -2.86 33.95
C ARG A 212 -20.02 -3.72 32.98
N LEU A 213 -20.05 -3.32 31.70
CA LEU A 213 -20.76 -4.06 30.65
C LEU A 213 -20.10 -5.42 30.35
N LEU A 214 -18.77 -5.51 30.45
CA LEU A 214 -18.04 -6.78 30.30
C LEU A 214 -18.30 -7.74 31.46
N SER A 215 -18.29 -7.25 32.71
CA SER A 215 -18.57 -8.07 33.89
C SER A 215 -20.02 -8.57 33.89
N GLU A 216 -20.97 -7.69 33.55
CA GLU A 216 -22.40 -8.04 33.48
C GLU A 216 -22.71 -8.99 32.31
N ARG A 217 -21.94 -8.90 31.22
CA ARG A 217 -22.02 -9.88 30.12
C ARG A 217 -21.38 -11.22 30.46
N LEU A 218 -20.37 -11.26 31.34
CA LEU A 218 -19.71 -12.49 31.74
C LEU A 218 -20.56 -13.29 32.75
N ASP A 219 -21.31 -12.61 33.62
CA ASP A 219 -22.22 -13.25 34.60
C ASP A 219 -23.45 -13.93 33.95
N ASP A 220 -23.80 -13.57 32.70
CA ASP A 220 -24.91 -14.18 31.95
C ASP A 220 -24.51 -15.49 31.23
N TRP A 221 -23.22 -15.84 31.23
CA TRP A 221 -22.73 -17.14 30.78
C TRP A 221 -22.36 -17.96 32.02
N SER A 222 -23.32 -18.72 32.54
CA SER A 222 -23.02 -19.62 33.65
C SER A 222 -21.88 -20.57 33.30
N GLU A 223 -20.91 -20.66 34.21
CA GLU A 223 -19.70 -21.51 34.15
C GLU A 223 -20.02 -23.03 34.09
N GLU A 224 -21.31 -23.38 34.05
CA GLU A 224 -21.83 -24.75 34.07
C GLU A 224 -21.90 -25.41 32.68
N ASP A 225 -21.76 -24.65 31.58
CA ASP A 225 -21.75 -25.21 30.22
C ASP A 225 -20.37 -25.78 29.79
N TYR A 226 -19.33 -25.60 30.62
CA TYR A 226 -17.97 -26.06 30.33
C TYR A 226 -17.56 -27.39 30.99
N LEU A 227 -18.49 -28.13 31.59
CA LEU A 227 -18.14 -29.42 32.20
C LEU A 227 -19.24 -30.50 32.08
N PHE A 228 -19.42 -31.08 30.89
CA PHE A 228 -19.74 -32.51 30.76
C PHE A 228 -19.35 -33.12 29.40
N ASP A 229 -18.28 -33.93 29.44
CA ASP A 229 -18.08 -35.27 28.85
C ASP A 229 -18.53 -35.60 27.40
N GLY A 230 -17.59 -36.10 26.58
CA GLY A 230 -17.91 -37.00 25.44
C GLY A 230 -17.74 -38.47 25.85
N PRO A 231 -18.09 -39.52 25.04
CA PRO A 231 -18.42 -39.53 23.61
C PRO A 231 -19.59 -40.47 23.13
N GLU A 232 -20.03 -40.27 21.87
CA GLU A 232 -20.68 -41.19 20.86
C GLU A 232 -22.09 -41.83 21.07
N PRO A 233 -22.78 -42.38 20.04
CA PRO A 233 -23.08 -41.88 18.67
C PRO A 233 -24.57 -42.05 18.22
N ALA A 234 -24.95 -41.33 17.14
CA ALA A 234 -26.03 -41.58 16.16
C ALA A 234 -27.54 -41.63 16.56
N SER A 235 -28.36 -40.70 16.03
CA SER A 235 -29.41 -41.01 15.03
C SER A 235 -30.22 -39.78 14.52
N ARG A 236 -30.54 -39.84 13.22
CA ARG A 236 -31.36 -39.00 12.32
C ARG A 236 -32.51 -38.14 12.91
N ALA A 237 -32.68 -36.90 12.43
CA ALA A 237 -33.66 -36.50 11.40
C ALA A 237 -33.83 -34.97 11.18
N THR A 238 -33.51 -34.53 9.95
CA THR A 238 -34.19 -33.55 9.05
C THR A 238 -34.72 -32.16 9.50
N LYS A 239 -34.34 -31.14 8.68
CA LYS A 239 -34.92 -29.79 8.42
C LYS A 239 -34.61 -28.73 9.49
N GLU A 240 -34.35 -27.45 9.22
CA GLU A 240 -34.29 -26.56 8.06
C GLU A 240 -33.48 -25.32 8.52
N GLY A 241 -32.82 -24.59 7.62
CA GLY A 241 -32.22 -23.28 7.92
C GLY A 241 -30.72 -23.27 8.26
N ARG A 242 -29.86 -23.37 7.23
CA ARG A 242 -28.42 -23.11 7.36
C ARG A 242 -28.17 -21.60 7.41
N HIS A 243 -27.82 -21.07 8.58
CA HIS A 243 -26.94 -19.91 8.65
C HIS A 243 -25.52 -20.41 8.34
N SER A 244 -25.08 -20.16 7.12
CA SER A 244 -23.73 -20.43 6.63
C SER A 244 -22.75 -19.43 7.25
N ALA A 245 -22.06 -19.82 8.32
CA ALA A 245 -20.93 -19.08 8.87
C ALA A 245 -19.75 -20.01 9.14
N ALA A 246 -19.40 -20.85 8.15
CA ALA A 246 -18.13 -21.60 8.12
C ALA A 246 -17.90 -22.20 6.71
N LEU A 247 -17.50 -21.34 5.76
CA LEU A 247 -16.92 -21.66 4.44
C LEU A 247 -16.59 -20.27 3.87
N GLU A 248 -15.37 -19.82 3.55
CA GLU A 248 -14.23 -20.48 2.97
C GLU A 248 -12.96 -19.67 3.28
N LEU A 249 -11.94 -20.33 3.84
CA LEU A 249 -10.56 -19.90 3.71
C LEU A 249 -10.10 -20.11 2.25
N ALA A 250 -10.05 -19.02 1.48
CA ALA A 250 -9.11 -18.73 0.37
C ALA A 250 -9.13 -19.67 -0.89
N PRO A 251 -8.32 -19.39 -1.94
CA PRO A 251 -8.26 -18.21 -2.81
C PRO A 251 -8.21 -18.59 -4.32
N ALA A 252 -8.85 -17.83 -5.22
CA ALA A 252 -8.58 -17.86 -6.67
C ALA A 252 -9.07 -16.54 -7.30
N SER A 253 -8.19 -15.66 -7.76
CA SER A 253 -7.58 -15.59 -9.10
C SER A 253 -8.47 -14.95 -10.17
N ALA A 254 -8.04 -13.75 -10.59
CA ALA A 254 -8.00 -13.20 -11.95
C ALA A 254 -8.80 -11.90 -12.17
N GLY A 255 -8.05 -10.79 -12.16
CA GLY A 255 -8.50 -9.45 -12.55
C GLY A 255 -7.27 -8.54 -12.61
N GLU A 256 -6.56 -8.58 -13.72
CA GLU A 256 -5.40 -7.75 -14.03
C GLU A 256 -5.79 -6.27 -14.29
N PRO A 257 -4.78 -5.36 -14.32
CA PRO A 257 -4.95 -3.93 -14.08
C PRO A 257 -4.93 -3.09 -15.36
N THR A 258 -5.48 -1.88 -15.27
CA THR A 258 -5.22 -0.77 -16.19
C THR A 258 -4.69 0.47 -15.44
N PRO A 259 -3.98 1.35 -16.15
CA PRO A 259 -2.69 1.88 -15.71
C PRO A 259 -2.77 3.29 -15.12
N GLY A 260 -1.71 3.64 -14.38
CA GLY A 260 -1.46 4.98 -13.87
C GLY A 260 -1.26 6.00 -15.00
N VAL A 261 -1.95 7.12 -14.83
CA VAL A 261 -1.74 8.37 -15.58
C VAL A 261 -0.69 9.20 -14.84
N GLU A 262 0.28 9.71 -15.60
CA GLU A 262 1.34 10.62 -15.16
C GLU A 262 0.78 11.97 -14.65
N PRO A 263 1.49 12.69 -13.75
CA PRO A 263 1.06 14.01 -13.31
C PRO A 263 1.38 15.04 -14.41
N VAL A 264 0.34 15.54 -15.08
CA VAL A 264 0.44 16.70 -15.98
C VAL A 264 0.30 17.97 -15.16
N GLN A 265 1.20 18.90 -15.46
CA GLN A 265 1.36 20.22 -14.87
C GLN A 265 0.04 21.01 -14.80
N GLU A 266 -0.19 21.59 -13.62
CA GLU A 266 -1.25 22.53 -13.34
C GLU A 266 -0.93 23.88 -14.02
N THR A 267 -1.64 24.22 -15.09
CA THR A 267 -1.72 25.58 -15.63
C THR A 267 -3.12 26.15 -15.38
N PRO A 268 -3.24 27.44 -15.01
CA PRO A 268 -4.49 28.04 -14.52
C PRO A 268 -5.56 28.17 -15.63
N PRO A 269 -6.83 28.39 -15.26
CA PRO A 269 -7.97 28.15 -16.16
C PRO A 269 -8.04 29.24 -17.23
N ALA A 270 -7.93 28.85 -18.48
CA ALA A 270 -8.39 29.64 -19.61
C ALA A 270 -9.85 29.27 -19.86
N ASP A 271 -10.71 30.27 -19.99
CA ASP A 271 -12.14 30.15 -20.31
C ASP A 271 -12.34 29.20 -21.51
N ALA A 272 -12.68 27.94 -21.22
CA ALA A 272 -12.82 26.91 -22.24
C ALA A 272 -14.16 27.08 -22.96
N SER A 273 -14.11 27.52 -24.20
CA SER A 273 -15.23 27.52 -25.13
C SER A 273 -15.74 26.07 -25.32
N LEU A 274 -16.80 25.69 -24.60
CA LEU A 274 -17.42 24.37 -24.68
C LEU A 274 -18.12 24.19 -26.03
N SER A 275 -17.94 23.02 -26.66
CA SER A 275 -18.58 22.66 -27.92
C SER A 275 -19.71 21.66 -27.68
N ARG A 276 -20.87 21.94 -28.28
CA ARG A 276 -22.05 21.06 -28.23
C ARG A 276 -21.94 19.99 -29.31
N VAL A 277 -22.02 18.73 -28.91
CA VAL A 277 -21.88 17.60 -29.82
C VAL A 277 -23.04 16.63 -29.64
N ARG A 278 -23.61 16.13 -30.75
CA ARG A 278 -24.61 15.06 -30.75
C ARG A 278 -23.92 13.72 -31.01
N ILE A 279 -24.19 12.72 -30.17
CA ILE A 279 -23.61 11.39 -30.28
C ILE A 279 -24.38 10.58 -31.32
N LEU A 280 -23.67 9.99 -32.29
CA LEU A 280 -24.25 9.14 -33.32
C LEU A 280 -24.22 7.65 -32.96
N ALA A 281 -23.22 7.22 -32.19
CA ALA A 281 -23.03 5.84 -31.76
C ALA A 281 -22.82 5.75 -30.24
N SER A 282 -23.55 4.85 -29.57
CA SER A 282 -23.39 4.64 -28.14
C SER A 282 -22.02 4.03 -27.83
N MET A 283 -21.37 4.49 -26.77
CA MET A 283 -20.13 3.91 -26.24
C MET A 283 -20.39 3.39 -24.82
N GLU A 284 -19.92 2.17 -24.55
CA GLU A 284 -20.01 1.54 -23.22
C GLU A 284 -18.92 2.05 -22.25
N ASP A 285 -17.86 2.66 -22.78
CA ASP A 285 -16.77 3.25 -21.99
C ASP A 285 -17.08 4.71 -21.62
N PRO A 286 -17.07 5.08 -20.32
CA PRO A 286 -17.32 6.45 -19.88
C PRO A 286 -16.17 7.38 -20.28
N ILE A 287 -16.51 8.56 -20.79
CA ILE A 287 -15.53 9.61 -21.12
C ILE A 287 -15.46 10.67 -20.04
N LEU A 288 -14.29 11.30 -19.88
CA LEU A 288 -14.11 12.38 -18.92
C LEU A 288 -14.64 13.71 -19.46
N GLY A 289 -15.64 14.27 -18.79
CA GLY A 289 -16.23 15.57 -19.08
C GLY A 289 -15.36 16.75 -18.65
N PRO A 290 -15.73 17.98 -19.03
CA PRO A 290 -14.98 19.20 -18.73
C PRO A 290 -14.81 19.49 -17.23
N SER A 291 -15.71 18.97 -16.39
CA SER A 291 -15.69 19.08 -14.92
C SER A 291 -15.01 17.90 -14.21
N GLY A 292 -14.44 16.94 -14.97
CA GLY A 292 -13.91 15.70 -14.42
C GLY A 292 -14.97 14.65 -14.08
N GLU A 293 -16.20 14.81 -14.58
CA GLU A 293 -17.29 13.83 -14.43
C GLU A 293 -17.21 12.73 -15.50
N GLU A 294 -17.51 11.49 -15.13
CA GLU A 294 -17.59 10.36 -16.06
C GLU A 294 -18.95 10.35 -16.77
N ILE A 295 -18.95 10.63 -18.07
CA ILE A 295 -20.16 10.72 -18.90
C ILE A 295 -20.23 9.47 -19.80
N MET A 296 -21.30 8.69 -19.65
CA MET A 296 -21.64 7.62 -20.61
C MET A 296 -22.33 8.21 -21.83
N LEU A 297 -21.88 7.84 -23.02
CA LEU A 297 -22.40 8.36 -24.28
C LEU A 297 -23.45 7.41 -24.86
N SER A 298 -24.72 7.77 -24.78
CA SER A 298 -25.81 7.09 -25.50
C SER A 298 -26.01 7.73 -26.88
N SER A 299 -26.30 6.93 -27.91
CA SER A 299 -26.65 7.46 -29.22
C SER A 299 -27.89 8.34 -29.15
N GLY A 300 -27.83 9.49 -29.83
CA GLY A 300 -28.88 10.50 -29.84
C GLY A 300 -28.74 11.59 -28.76
N ASP A 301 -27.88 11.38 -27.75
CA ASP A 301 -27.69 12.36 -26.67
C ASP A 301 -26.78 13.51 -27.08
N VAL A 302 -26.95 14.63 -26.39
CA VAL A 302 -26.25 15.88 -26.67
C VAL A 302 -25.45 16.28 -25.44
N HIS A 303 -24.13 16.34 -25.58
CA HIS A 303 -23.22 16.68 -24.49
C HIS A 303 -22.43 17.95 -24.82
N MET A 304 -22.06 18.68 -23.76
CA MET A 304 -21.18 19.84 -23.81
C MET A 304 -19.78 19.39 -23.39
N LEU A 305 -18.87 19.33 -24.35
CA LEU A 305 -17.52 18.81 -24.14
C LEU A 305 -16.48 19.88 -24.45
N THR A 306 -15.25 19.68 -23.97
CA THR A 306 -14.12 20.52 -24.37
C THR A 306 -13.87 20.37 -25.88
N PRO A 307 -13.37 21.42 -26.55
CA PRO A 307 -13.17 21.39 -28.00
C PRO A 307 -12.20 20.27 -28.43
N ASP A 308 -11.22 19.95 -27.59
CA ASP A 308 -10.25 18.87 -27.84
C ASP A 308 -10.96 17.51 -27.89
N VAL A 309 -11.78 17.19 -26.89
CA VAL A 309 -12.53 15.92 -26.83
C VAL A 309 -13.59 15.86 -27.93
N ALA A 310 -14.28 16.97 -28.19
CA ALA A 310 -15.24 17.08 -29.28
C ALA A 310 -14.61 16.79 -30.65
N SER A 311 -13.41 17.35 -30.92
CA SER A 311 -12.69 17.13 -32.18
C SER A 311 -12.29 15.67 -32.40
N ILE A 312 -11.91 14.98 -31.33
CA ILE A 312 -11.53 13.56 -31.36
C ILE A 312 -12.75 12.70 -31.68
N LEU A 313 -13.89 12.96 -31.04
CA LEU A 313 -15.14 12.22 -31.26
C LEU A 313 -15.73 12.44 -32.65
N ILE A 314 -15.55 13.64 -33.21
CA ILE A 314 -15.93 13.95 -34.59
C ILE A 314 -14.99 13.25 -35.57
N ALA A 315 -13.68 13.29 -35.33
CA ALA A 315 -12.68 12.63 -36.17
C ALA A 315 -12.83 11.10 -36.17
N SER A 316 -13.27 10.50 -35.05
CA SER A 316 -13.59 9.08 -34.96
C SER A 316 -14.93 8.70 -35.57
N GLY A 317 -15.73 9.68 -36.01
CA GLY A 317 -17.06 9.48 -36.59
C GLY A 317 -18.12 9.03 -35.58
N VAL A 318 -17.84 9.16 -34.28
CA VAL A 318 -18.73 8.75 -33.19
C VAL A 318 -19.75 9.84 -32.87
N ALA A 319 -19.42 11.09 -33.19
CA ALA A 319 -20.25 12.24 -32.85
C ALA A 319 -20.20 13.32 -33.95
N GLU A 320 -21.23 14.15 -34.02
CA GLU A 320 -21.35 15.25 -34.99
C GLU A 320 -21.43 16.59 -34.25
N ALA A 321 -20.75 17.62 -34.79
CA ALA A 321 -20.85 18.98 -34.27
C ALA A 321 -22.31 19.46 -34.40
N ALA A 322 -22.92 19.79 -33.27
CA ALA A 322 -24.26 20.36 -33.25
C ALA A 322 -24.10 21.86 -33.01
N ASP A 323 -24.07 22.63 -34.09
CA ASP A 323 -24.09 24.10 -34.00
C ASP A 323 -25.42 24.58 -33.39
N LEU A 324 -25.35 25.73 -32.70
CA LEU A 324 -26.39 26.37 -31.89
C LEU A 324 -27.82 26.34 -32.48
#